data_AF-A0A850VK06-F1
#
_entry.id   AF-A0A850VK06-F1
#
_cell.length_a   1.000
_cell.length_b   1.000
_cell.length_c   1.000
_cell.angle_alpha   90.00
_cell.angle_beta   90.00
_cell.angle_gamma   90.00
#
_symmetry.space_group_name_H-M   'P 1'
#
loop_
_entity.id
_entity.type
_entity.pdbx_description
1 polymer ?
#
loop_
_entity_poly.entity_id
_entity_poly.type
_entity_poly.pdbx_seq_one_letter_code
_entity_poly.pdbx_strand_id
1 'polypeptide(L)'
;AVPPKTEAKAKALKAKKAVLKGVHSHKKKKIRTSPTFRRPKTLRLRRQPKYPRKSAPRRNKLDHYAIIKFPLTTESAMKKIEDNNTLVFIVDVKANKHQIKQAVKKLYDIDVAKVNTLIRPDGEKKAYVRLAPDYDALDVANKV
;
A
#
# COMPACT_ATOMS: atom_id res chain seq x y z
N ALA A 1 -30.66 70.56 -24.80
CA ALA A 1 -29.84 69.87 -25.81
C ALA A 1 -28.38 70.30 -25.62
N VAL A 2 -27.43 69.37 -25.66
CA VAL A 2 -26.00 69.70 -25.50
C VAL A 2 -25.54 70.47 -26.75
N PRO A 3 -24.83 71.61 -26.62
CA PRO A 3 -24.46 72.41 -27.78
C PRO A 3 -23.50 71.62 -28.70
N PRO A 4 -23.71 71.65 -30.03
CA PRO A 4 -23.04 70.75 -30.98
C PRO A 4 -21.50 70.84 -30.95
N LYS A 5 -20.97 72.02 -30.58
CA LYS A 5 -19.52 72.24 -30.41
C LYS A 5 -18.91 71.43 -29.26
N THR A 6 -19.66 71.18 -28.20
CA THR A 6 -19.17 70.41 -27.04
C THR A 6 -19.13 68.91 -27.32
N GLU A 7 -20.09 68.38 -28.09
CA GLU A 7 -20.06 66.99 -28.56
C GLU A 7 -18.91 66.72 -29.54
N ALA A 8 -18.66 67.65 -30.45
CA ALA A 8 -17.53 67.57 -31.39
C ALA A 8 -16.19 67.56 -30.65
N LYS A 9 -16.04 68.42 -29.64
CA LYS A 9 -14.84 68.47 -28.79
C LYS A 9 -14.64 67.18 -27.99
N ALA A 10 -15.71 66.60 -27.45
CA ALA A 10 -15.65 65.32 -26.75
C ALA A 10 -15.27 64.15 -27.68
N LYS A 11 -15.83 64.10 -28.89
CA LYS A 11 -15.48 63.11 -29.93
C LYS A 11 -14.01 63.22 -30.35
N ALA A 12 -13.51 64.44 -30.58
CA ALA A 12 -12.10 64.68 -30.94
C ALA A 12 -11.14 64.27 -29.81
N LEU A 13 -11.47 64.59 -28.56
CA LEU A 13 -10.68 64.17 -27.39
C LEU A 13 -10.67 62.65 -27.21
N LYS A 14 -11.80 61.98 -27.46
CA LYS A 14 -11.90 60.51 -27.42
C LYS A 14 -11.07 59.85 -28.53
N ALA A 15 -11.14 60.39 -29.74
CA ALA A 15 -10.32 59.93 -30.88
C ALA A 15 -8.82 60.11 -30.60
N LYS A 16 -8.39 61.28 -30.10
CA LYS A 16 -7.00 61.54 -29.70
C LYS A 16 -6.50 60.54 -28.65
N LYS A 17 -7.32 60.27 -27.63
CA LYS A 17 -7.00 59.26 -26.59
C LYS A 17 -6.92 57.85 -27.16
N ALA A 18 -7.80 57.49 -28.10
CA ALA A 18 -7.78 56.17 -28.74
C ALA A 18 -6.55 55.98 -29.66
N VAL A 19 -6.16 57.02 -30.40
CA VAL A 19 -4.95 57.02 -31.24
C VAL A 19 -3.68 56.88 -30.38
N LEU A 20 -3.57 57.63 -29.28
CA LEU A 20 -2.44 57.53 -28.35
C LEU A 20 -2.32 56.15 -27.69
N LYS A 21 -3.45 55.50 -27.37
CA LYS A 21 -3.46 54.14 -26.79
C LYS A 21 -3.00 53.08 -27.80
N GLY A 22 -3.15 53.34 -29.10
CA GLY A 22 -2.78 52.43 -30.18
C GLY A 22 -3.64 51.17 -30.27
N VAL A 23 -3.58 50.52 -31.43
CA VAL A 23 -4.42 49.36 -31.81
C VAL A 23 -4.14 48.10 -30.96
N HIS A 24 -3.07 48.09 -30.16
CA HIS A 24 -2.62 46.93 -29.39
C HIS A 24 -2.84 47.05 -27.87
N SER A 25 -3.43 48.14 -27.38
CA SER A 25 -3.61 48.39 -25.94
C SER A 25 -4.44 47.35 -25.19
N HIS A 26 -5.28 46.59 -25.89
CA HIS A 26 -6.15 45.57 -25.30
C HIS A 26 -5.61 44.13 -25.44
N LYS A 27 -4.35 43.95 -25.89
CA LYS A 27 -3.75 42.61 -26.00
C LYS A 27 -3.34 42.07 -24.63
N LYS A 28 -4.26 41.35 -23.97
CA LYS A 28 -3.98 40.62 -22.73
C LYS A 28 -3.18 39.35 -23.03
N LYS A 29 -1.94 39.26 -22.55
CA LYS A 29 -1.08 38.07 -22.66
C LYS A 29 -1.05 37.34 -21.32
N LYS A 30 -0.90 36.01 -21.35
CA LYS A 30 -0.67 35.20 -20.14
C LYS A 30 0.76 35.44 -19.66
N ILE A 31 0.92 36.19 -18.56
CA ILE A 31 2.23 36.51 -17.99
C ILE A 31 2.89 35.22 -17.51
N ARG A 32 4.14 35.00 -17.91
CA ARG A 32 4.99 33.90 -17.46
C ARG A 32 6.13 34.53 -16.66
N THR A 33 6.22 34.19 -15.37
CA THR A 33 7.25 34.73 -14.45
C THR A 33 8.56 33.95 -14.49
N SER A 34 8.59 32.80 -15.17
CA SER A 34 9.76 31.93 -15.34
C SER A 34 10.17 31.89 -16.82
N PRO A 35 11.48 31.99 -17.13
CA PRO A 35 11.99 31.86 -18.49
C PRO A 35 11.96 30.40 -18.99
N THR A 36 11.93 29.43 -18.08
CA THR A 36 11.85 28.00 -18.42
C THR A 36 10.40 27.56 -18.67
N PHE A 37 10.15 26.97 -19.83
CA PHE A 37 8.88 26.31 -20.14
C PHE A 37 8.79 24.95 -19.44
N ARG A 38 7.75 24.75 -18.62
CA ARG A 38 7.46 23.47 -17.97
C ARG A 38 6.25 22.83 -18.61
N ARG A 39 6.30 21.52 -18.87
CA ARG A 39 5.14 20.77 -19.36
C ARG A 39 3.98 20.94 -18.38
N PRO A 40 2.78 21.39 -18.82
CA PRO A 40 1.63 21.50 -17.94
C PRO A 40 1.24 20.11 -17.43
N LYS A 41 0.73 20.05 -16.21
CA LYS A 41 0.12 18.82 -15.71
C LYS A 41 -1.16 18.57 -16.51
N THR A 42 -1.22 17.43 -17.18
CA THR A 42 -2.38 16.98 -17.93
C THR A 42 -3.16 15.94 -17.14
N LEU A 43 -4.44 15.76 -17.48
CA LEU A 43 -5.25 14.68 -16.92
C LEU A 43 -4.63 13.33 -17.27
N ARG A 44 -4.43 12.47 -16.26
CA ARG A 44 -4.01 11.08 -16.43
C ARG A 44 -5.11 10.17 -15.92
N LEU A 45 -5.90 9.62 -16.84
CA LEU A 45 -6.97 8.69 -16.51
C LEU A 45 -6.40 7.38 -15.94
N ARG A 46 -7.13 6.75 -15.02
CA ARG A 46 -6.79 5.40 -14.55
C ARG A 46 -7.06 4.40 -15.67
N ARG A 47 -6.32 3.28 -15.69
CA ARG A 47 -6.54 2.22 -16.67
C ARG A 47 -7.93 1.60 -16.46
N GLN A 48 -8.73 1.56 -17.52
CA GLN A 48 -10.03 0.88 -17.59
C GLN A 48 -9.99 -0.10 -18.78
N PRO A 49 -9.51 -1.36 -18.58
CA PRO A 49 -9.44 -2.33 -19.66
C PRO A 49 -10.86 -2.79 -20.07
N LYS A 50 -11.08 -3.00 -21.37
CA LYS A 50 -12.40 -3.41 -21.91
C LYS A 50 -12.77 -4.87 -21.60
N TYR A 51 -11.77 -5.71 -21.36
CA TYR A 51 -11.93 -7.11 -21.02
C TYR A 51 -10.94 -7.50 -19.92
N PRO A 52 -11.30 -8.47 -19.04
CA PRO A 52 -10.38 -8.94 -18.01
C PRO A 52 -9.24 -9.73 -18.65
N ARG A 53 -8.01 -9.55 -18.15
CA ARG A 53 -6.80 -10.27 -18.65
C ARG A 53 -6.77 -11.74 -18.24
N LYS A 54 -7.54 -12.13 -17.23
CA LYS A 54 -7.73 -13.49 -16.74
C LYS A 54 -9.21 -13.66 -16.45
N SER A 55 -9.78 -14.81 -16.82
CA SER A 55 -11.20 -15.11 -16.57
C SER A 55 -11.54 -15.10 -15.08
N ALA A 56 -10.66 -15.66 -14.25
CA ALA A 56 -10.81 -15.71 -12.80
C ALA A 56 -9.52 -15.32 -12.07
N PRO A 57 -9.62 -14.77 -10.84
CA PRO A 57 -8.46 -14.58 -9.98
C PRO A 57 -7.89 -15.94 -9.54
N ARG A 58 -6.57 -15.98 -9.35
CA ARG A 58 -5.88 -17.16 -8.82
C ARG A 58 -6.21 -17.36 -7.34
N ARG A 59 -6.54 -18.59 -6.95
CA ARG A 59 -6.65 -18.96 -5.53
C ARG A 59 -5.31 -18.80 -4.82
N ASN A 60 -5.35 -18.42 -3.54
CA ASN A 60 -4.14 -18.48 -2.72
C ASN A 60 -3.77 -19.95 -2.48
N LYS A 61 -2.56 -20.34 -2.88
CA LYS A 61 -2.04 -21.70 -2.66
C LYS A 61 -1.37 -21.88 -1.30
N LEU A 62 -1.03 -20.77 -0.63
CA LEU A 62 -0.39 -20.76 0.67
C LEU A 62 -1.43 -20.36 1.72
N ASP A 63 -2.30 -21.33 2.05
CA ASP A 63 -3.29 -21.23 3.12
C ASP A 63 -2.70 -21.67 4.47
N HIS A 64 -3.49 -21.60 5.55
CA HIS A 64 -3.01 -21.89 6.90
C HIS A 64 -2.48 -23.33 7.04
N TYR A 65 -3.14 -24.28 6.38
CA TYR A 65 -2.74 -25.69 6.35
C TYR A 65 -1.48 -25.92 5.51
N ALA A 66 -1.28 -25.20 4.40
CA ALA A 66 -0.01 -25.27 3.66
C ALA A 66 1.15 -24.59 4.40
N ILE A 67 0.87 -23.59 5.26
CA ILE A 67 1.89 -22.89 6.04
C ILE A 67 2.46 -23.80 7.14
N ILE A 68 1.60 -24.44 7.94
CA ILE A 68 2.02 -25.34 9.02
C ILE A 68 1.93 -26.77 8.54
N LYS A 69 3.08 -27.43 8.34
CA LYS A 69 3.10 -28.80 7.83
C LYS A 69 2.88 -29.83 8.93
N PHE A 70 3.72 -29.81 9.96
CA PHE A 70 3.65 -30.73 11.09
C PHE A 70 4.41 -30.18 12.31
N PRO A 71 4.02 -30.56 13.53
CA PRO A 71 4.79 -30.28 14.75
C PRO A 71 6.08 -31.11 14.80
N LEU A 72 7.13 -30.56 15.40
CA LEU A 72 8.40 -31.27 15.57
C LEU A 72 8.44 -31.95 16.94
N THR A 73 8.51 -33.28 16.96
CA THR A 73 8.42 -34.11 18.17
C THR A 73 9.78 -34.63 18.68
N THR A 74 10.88 -33.97 18.31
CA THR A 74 12.23 -34.33 18.78
C THR A 74 12.41 -34.00 20.26
N GLU A 75 13.30 -34.70 20.98
CA GLU A 75 13.62 -34.43 22.40
C GLU A 75 13.92 -32.95 22.68
N SER A 76 14.73 -32.32 21.82
CA SER A 76 15.05 -30.89 21.94
C SER A 76 13.84 -29.96 21.79
N ALA A 77 12.82 -30.40 21.02
CA ALA A 77 11.57 -29.67 20.84
C ALA A 77 10.62 -29.94 22.00
N MET A 78 10.52 -31.18 22.50
CA MET A 78 9.73 -31.52 23.70
C MET A 78 10.21 -30.70 24.91
N LYS A 79 11.53 -30.61 25.12
CA LYS A 79 12.11 -29.75 26.16
C LYS A 79 11.73 -28.27 26.02
N LYS A 80 11.56 -27.78 24.78
CA LYS A 80 11.13 -26.39 24.51
C LYS A 80 9.65 -26.16 24.82
N ILE A 81 8.82 -27.19 24.72
CA ILE A 81 7.41 -27.15 25.11
C ILE A 81 7.34 -26.98 26.63
N GLU A 82 8.06 -27.82 27.37
CA GLU A 82 8.11 -27.84 28.84
C GLU A 82 8.74 -26.55 29.44
N ASP A 83 9.98 -26.22 29.05
CA ASP A 83 10.76 -25.18 29.74
C ASP A 83 10.37 -23.74 29.36
N ASN A 84 9.89 -23.54 28.12
CA ASN A 84 9.82 -22.21 27.53
C ASN A 84 8.44 -21.82 27.01
N ASN A 85 7.42 -22.67 27.19
CA ASN A 85 6.09 -22.49 26.62
C ASN A 85 6.17 -22.20 25.11
N THR A 86 6.96 -23.03 24.39
CA THR A 86 7.22 -22.87 22.96
C THR A 86 6.92 -24.13 22.17
N LEU A 87 6.01 -24.02 21.20
CA LEU A 87 5.76 -25.05 20.21
C LEU A 87 6.75 -24.94 19.05
N VAL A 88 7.17 -26.08 18.51
CA VAL A 88 8.09 -26.13 17.38
C VAL A 88 7.38 -26.76 16.20
N PHE A 89 7.32 -26.05 15.08
CA PHE A 89 6.68 -26.52 13.84
C PHE A 89 7.66 -26.55 12.69
N ILE A 90 7.44 -27.50 11.78
CA ILE A 90 7.96 -27.41 10.42
C ILE A 90 6.93 -26.67 9.56
N VAL A 91 7.41 -25.66 8.85
CA VAL A 91 6.60 -24.72 8.08
C VAL A 91 7.13 -24.55 6.66
N ASP A 92 6.30 -24.00 5.78
CA ASP A 92 6.73 -23.70 4.41
C ASP A 92 7.84 -22.64 4.34
N VAL A 93 8.79 -22.84 3.41
CA VAL A 93 9.95 -21.96 3.22
C VAL A 93 9.56 -20.56 2.73
N LYS A 94 8.38 -20.40 2.11
CA LYS A 94 7.86 -19.10 1.67
C LYS A 94 7.08 -18.37 2.77
N ALA A 95 6.69 -19.05 3.85
CA ALA A 95 5.89 -18.45 4.92
C ALA A 95 6.68 -17.42 5.75
N ASN A 96 6.13 -16.22 5.94
CA ASN A 96 6.73 -15.22 6.81
C ASN A 96 6.28 -15.41 8.29
N LYS A 97 6.95 -14.73 9.23
CA LYS A 97 6.64 -14.83 10.67
C LYS A 97 5.19 -14.43 11.00
N HIS A 98 4.64 -13.45 10.29
CA HIS A 98 3.27 -12.96 10.50
C HIS A 98 2.22 -14.00 10.06
N GLN A 99 2.46 -14.66 8.93
CA GLN A 99 1.63 -15.73 8.37
C GLN A 99 1.65 -16.95 9.30
N ILE A 100 2.83 -17.33 9.82
CA ILE A 100 2.94 -18.42 10.80
C ILE A 100 2.15 -18.07 12.06
N LYS A 101 2.31 -16.85 12.59
CA LYS A 101 1.55 -16.37 13.76
C LYS A 101 0.02 -16.47 13.54
N GLN A 102 -0.46 -16.02 12.38
CA GLN A 102 -1.87 -16.08 12.02
C GLN A 102 -2.36 -17.52 11.81
N ALA A 103 -1.56 -18.38 11.19
CA ALA A 103 -1.91 -19.77 10.95
C ALA A 103 -2.02 -20.55 12.26
N VAL A 104 -1.05 -20.42 13.18
CA VAL A 104 -1.11 -21.08 14.50
C VAL A 104 -2.35 -20.61 15.26
N LYS A 105 -2.58 -19.29 15.28
CA LYS A 105 -3.75 -18.72 15.96
C LYS A 105 -5.07 -19.24 15.39
N LYS A 106 -5.16 -19.42 14.07
CA LYS A 106 -6.40 -19.84 13.41
C LYS A 106 -6.65 -21.34 13.44
N LEU A 107 -5.59 -22.16 13.43
CA LEU A 107 -5.71 -23.62 13.40
C LEU A 107 -5.92 -24.22 14.78
N TYR A 108 -5.28 -23.64 15.79
CA TYR A 108 -5.26 -24.20 17.14
C TYR A 108 -5.95 -23.29 18.17
N ASP A 109 -6.52 -22.16 17.74
CA ASP A 109 -7.23 -21.18 18.58
C ASP A 109 -6.43 -20.65 19.79
N ILE A 110 -5.13 -20.39 19.57
CA ILE A 110 -4.19 -19.94 20.61
C ILE A 110 -3.59 -18.58 20.28
N ASP A 111 -3.32 -17.79 21.31
CA ASP A 111 -2.53 -16.57 21.15
C ASP A 111 -1.02 -16.79 21.24
N VAL A 112 -0.32 -16.17 20.28
CA VAL A 112 1.13 -16.30 20.11
C VAL A 112 1.80 -15.00 20.53
N ALA A 113 2.75 -15.09 21.45
CA ALA A 113 3.58 -13.97 21.86
C ALA A 113 4.58 -13.60 20.75
N LYS A 114 5.47 -14.53 20.38
CA LYS A 114 6.52 -14.30 19.38
C LYS A 114 6.82 -15.54 18.53
N VAL A 115 7.32 -15.32 17.32
CA VAL A 115 7.74 -16.37 16.38
C VAL A 115 9.19 -16.15 15.96
N ASN A 116 10.01 -17.17 16.16
CA ASN A 116 11.39 -17.23 15.66
C ASN A 116 11.45 -18.31 14.58
N THR A 117 12.22 -18.10 13.52
CA THR A 117 12.30 -19.03 12.38
C THR A 117 13.74 -19.24 11.98
N LEU A 118 14.09 -20.46 11.58
CA LEU A 118 15.35 -20.80 10.93
C LEU A 118 15.09 -21.74 9.75
N ILE A 119 15.99 -21.74 8.77
CA ILE A 119 15.98 -22.74 7.68
C ILE A 119 16.96 -23.83 8.08
N ARG A 120 16.49 -25.09 8.08
CA ARG A 120 17.33 -26.27 8.35
C ARG A 120 18.22 -26.58 7.15
N PRO A 121 19.35 -27.28 7.33
CA PRO A 121 20.14 -27.80 6.21
C PRO A 121 19.33 -28.73 5.29
N ASP A 122 18.29 -29.38 5.84
CA ASP A 122 17.31 -30.21 5.10
C ASP A 122 16.46 -29.41 4.08
N GLY A 123 16.57 -28.08 4.06
CA GLY A 123 15.81 -27.20 3.18
C GLY A 123 14.43 -26.82 3.71
N GLU A 124 14.03 -27.32 4.87
CA GLU A 124 12.75 -26.99 5.50
C GLU A 124 12.87 -25.88 6.55
N LYS A 125 11.85 -25.05 6.70
CA LYS A 125 11.84 -24.01 7.71
C LYS A 125 11.30 -24.55 9.03
N LYS A 126 12.05 -24.34 10.11
CA LYS A 126 11.66 -24.61 11.49
C LYS A 126 11.20 -23.31 12.15
N ALA A 127 10.04 -23.33 12.79
CA ALA A 127 9.47 -22.19 13.51
C ALA A 127 9.35 -22.53 15.00
N TYR A 128 9.93 -21.70 15.86
CA TYR A 128 9.72 -21.70 17.30
C TYR A 128 8.66 -20.66 17.61
N VAL A 129 7.54 -21.11 18.17
CA VAL A 129 6.35 -20.31 18.43
C VAL A 129 6.14 -20.25 19.93
N ARG A 130 6.43 -19.09 20.53
CA ARG A 130 6.18 -18.86 21.96
C ARG A 130 4.74 -18.42 22.15
N LEU A 131 4.01 -19.14 22.98
CA LEU A 131 2.62 -18.84 23.28
C LEU A 131 2.51 -17.63 24.23
N ALA A 132 1.33 -17.03 24.28
CA ALA A 132 0.98 -16.09 25.33
C ALA A 132 0.99 -16.80 26.69
N PRO A 133 1.27 -16.09 27.80
CA PRO A 133 1.32 -16.69 29.14
C PRO A 133 -0.02 -17.30 29.58
N ASP A 134 -1.12 -16.88 28.96
CA ASP A 134 -2.48 -17.36 29.24
C ASP A 134 -2.74 -18.80 28.72
N TYR A 135 -1.84 -19.32 27.89
CA TYR A 135 -1.93 -20.66 27.31
C TYR A 135 -0.74 -21.51 27.72
N ASP A 136 -0.98 -22.77 28.07
CA ASP A 136 0.07 -23.75 28.31
C ASP A 136 0.37 -24.56 27.03
N ALA A 137 1.64 -24.60 26.63
CA ALA A 137 2.08 -25.35 25.46
C ALA A 137 1.95 -26.86 25.64
N LEU A 138 2.03 -27.40 26.85
CA LEU A 138 1.85 -28.83 27.10
C LEU A 138 0.40 -29.27 26.82
N ASP A 139 -0.57 -28.52 27.34
CA ASP A 139 -1.99 -28.77 27.10
C ASP A 139 -2.35 -28.65 25.62
N VAL A 140 -1.75 -27.69 24.93
CA VAL A 140 -1.93 -27.55 23.48
C VAL A 140 -1.32 -28.73 22.75
N ALA A 141 -0.09 -29.13 23.08
CA ALA A 141 0.60 -30.22 22.40
C ALA A 141 -0.18 -31.54 22.48
N ASN A 142 -0.90 -31.79 23.59
CA ASN A 142 -1.76 -32.96 23.73
C ASN A 142 -3.06 -32.90 22.89
N LYS A 143 -3.48 -31.69 22.47
CA LYS A 143 -4.65 -31.48 21.60
C LYS A 143 -4.30 -31.54 20.10
N VAL A 144 -3.01 -31.46 19.77
CA VAL A 144 -2.48 -31.46 18.40
C VAL A 144 -2.13 -32.87 17.96
#